data_AF-A0A961DS81-F1
#
_entry.id   AF-A0A961DS81-F1
#
_cell.length_a   1.000
_cell.length_b   1.000
_cell.length_c   1.000
_cell.angle_alpha   90.00
_cell.angle_beta   90.00
_cell.angle_gamma   90.00
#
_symmetry.space_group_name_H-M   'P 1'
#
loop_
_entity.id
_entity.type
_entity.pdbx_description
1 polymer ?
#
loop_
_entity_poly.entity_id
_entity_poly.type
_entity_poly.pdbx_seq_one_letter_code
_entity_poly.pdbx_strand_id
1 'polypeptide(L)'
;AEFCEVFLNEVRVGPEHVLGDLNDGWRVVTAGLASERAFVGANAIQLQRLFDDLVALAVGLRYEDGTAPIDQPEVRIDLARLLARVEGVKAIVRDAVQRIFDDEEHPSDGPVAKLAYTELDVALTEAALAMIATASYGDELGDLVARWHHNFMWGRALTISGGASEIMRGLIARQLLGLPRA
;
A
#
# COMPACT_ATOMS: atom_id res chain seq x y z
N ALA A 1 19.87 8.98 -3.61
CA ALA A 1 19.42 7.76 -4.32
C ALA A 1 19.29 6.66 -3.29
N GLU A 2 18.11 6.04 -3.18
CA GLU A 2 17.78 5.05 -2.14
C GLU A 2 17.83 3.59 -2.65
N PHE A 3 18.11 3.41 -3.95
CA PHE A 3 18.23 2.11 -4.60
C PHE A 3 19.59 1.99 -5.31
N CYS A 4 20.21 0.82 -5.25
CA CYS A 4 21.45 0.53 -5.96
C CYS A 4 21.50 -0.93 -6.45
N GLU A 5 22.33 -1.18 -7.44
CA GLU A 5 22.73 -2.53 -7.83
C GLU A 5 24.02 -2.89 -7.08
N VAL A 6 24.07 -4.10 -6.52
CA VAL A 6 25.21 -4.58 -5.73
C VAL A 6 25.86 -5.76 -6.44
N PHE A 7 27.15 -5.64 -6.71
CA PHE A 7 27.96 -6.70 -7.33
C PHE A 7 28.85 -7.37 -6.27
N LEU A 8 28.66 -8.67 -6.07
CA LEU A 8 29.52 -9.48 -5.19
C LEU A 8 30.56 -10.21 -6.06
N ASN A 9 31.75 -9.63 -6.21
CA ASN A 9 32.84 -10.22 -6.98
C ASN A 9 33.93 -10.78 -6.05
N GLU A 10 34.15 -12.10 -6.10
CA GLU A 10 35.15 -12.81 -5.29
C GLU A 10 35.08 -12.53 -3.76
N VAL A 11 33.90 -12.14 -3.27
CA VAL A 11 33.68 -11.89 -1.84
C VAL A 11 33.73 -13.20 -1.08
N ARG A 12 34.60 -13.27 -0.06
CA ARG A 12 34.74 -14.44 0.82
C ARG A 12 34.11 -14.12 2.17
N VAL A 13 33.23 -15.00 2.62
CA VAL A 13 32.53 -14.89 3.91
C VAL A 13 32.69 -16.21 4.66
N GLY A 14 33.12 -16.15 5.92
CA GLY A 14 33.32 -17.35 6.75
C GLY A 14 32.02 -17.95 7.30
N PRO A 15 32.04 -19.21 7.76
CA PRO A 15 30.86 -19.93 8.26
C PRO A 15 30.18 -19.24 9.45
N GLU A 16 30.90 -18.41 10.21
CA GLU A 16 30.39 -17.61 11.33
C GLU A 16 29.37 -16.54 10.93
N HIS A 17 29.25 -16.22 9.64
CA HIS A 17 28.27 -15.27 9.12
C HIS A 17 27.01 -15.94 8.55
N VAL A 18 26.94 -17.29 8.59
CA VAL A 18 25.74 -18.01 8.15
C VAL A 18 24.65 -17.84 9.21
N LEU A 19 23.50 -17.31 8.81
CA LEU A 19 22.31 -17.21 9.65
C LEU A 19 21.51 -18.50 9.55
N GLY A 20 21.31 -19.19 10.67
CA GLY A 20 20.66 -20.51 10.70
C GLY A 20 21.58 -21.63 10.21
N ASP A 21 20.99 -22.75 9.80
CA ASP A 21 21.72 -23.91 9.30
C ASP A 21 22.03 -23.80 7.80
N LEU A 22 23.06 -24.51 7.35
CA LEU A 22 23.36 -24.62 5.93
C LEU A 22 22.15 -25.19 5.18
N ASN A 23 21.76 -24.53 4.07
CA ASN A 23 20.56 -24.81 3.25
C ASN A 23 19.21 -24.42 3.88
N ASP A 24 19.18 -23.74 5.02
CA ASP A 24 17.95 -23.32 5.70
C ASP A 24 17.56 -21.84 5.43
N GLY A 25 18.18 -21.23 4.42
CA GLY A 25 18.01 -19.81 4.11
C GLY A 25 16.56 -19.40 3.79
N TRP A 26 15.75 -20.31 3.25
CA TRP A 26 14.34 -20.02 2.96
C TRP A 26 13.53 -19.80 4.23
N ARG A 27 13.71 -20.64 5.25
CA ARG A 27 13.06 -20.45 6.55
C ARG A 27 13.51 -19.15 7.20
N VAL A 28 14.80 -18.81 7.10
CA VAL A 28 15.35 -17.56 7.64
C VAL A 28 14.72 -16.33 6.97
N VAL A 29 14.70 -16.28 5.64
CA VAL A 29 14.13 -15.14 4.89
C VAL A 29 12.62 -15.02 5.13
N THR A 30 11.89 -16.14 5.12
CA THR A 30 10.43 -16.11 5.30
C THR A 30 10.01 -15.80 6.74
N ALA A 31 10.83 -16.16 7.74
CA ALA A 31 10.62 -15.71 9.12
C ALA A 31 10.76 -14.18 9.27
N GLY A 32 11.68 -13.57 8.51
CA GLY A 32 11.84 -12.12 8.46
C GLY A 32 10.64 -11.38 7.86
N LEU A 33 10.01 -11.95 6.82
CA LEU A 33 8.76 -11.40 6.24
C LEU A 33 7.60 -11.38 7.24
N ALA A 34 7.62 -12.31 8.19
CA ALA A 34 6.70 -12.29 9.31
C ALA A 34 6.91 -11.03 10.20
N SER A 35 8.11 -10.47 10.29
CA SER A 35 8.33 -9.18 11.01
C SER A 35 7.71 -7.96 10.31
N GLU A 36 7.41 -8.03 9.00
CA GLU A 36 6.70 -6.95 8.29
C GLU A 36 5.25 -6.75 8.79
N ARG A 37 4.73 -7.69 9.61
CA ARG A 37 3.46 -7.58 10.34
C ARG A 37 3.30 -6.27 11.12
N ALA A 38 4.39 -5.67 11.59
CA ALA A 38 4.37 -4.37 12.29
C ALA A 38 3.92 -3.20 11.40
N PHE A 39 4.08 -3.29 10.07
CA PHE A 39 3.69 -2.23 9.13
C PHE A 39 2.20 -2.25 8.79
N VAL A 40 1.50 -3.35 9.07
CA VAL A 40 0.07 -3.52 8.75
C VAL A 40 -0.76 -2.44 9.45
N GLY A 41 -0.47 -2.13 10.71
CA GLY A 41 -1.13 -1.04 11.46
C GLY A 41 -0.83 0.36 10.91
N ALA A 42 0.41 0.60 10.46
CA ALA A 42 0.81 1.89 9.89
C ALA A 42 0.06 2.19 8.58
N ASN A 43 -0.20 1.16 7.76
CA ASN A 43 -0.90 1.29 6.48
C ASN A 43 -2.30 1.89 6.63
N ALA A 44 -3.04 1.50 7.67
CA ALA A 44 -4.39 2.02 7.95
C ALA A 44 -4.38 3.53 8.27
N ILE A 45 -3.39 3.98 9.04
CA ILE A 45 -3.22 5.41 9.38
C ILE A 45 -2.84 6.20 8.13
N GLN A 46 -1.94 5.67 7.31
CA GLN A 46 -1.52 6.33 6.07
C GLN A 46 -2.68 6.48 5.08
N LEU A 47 -3.52 5.45 4.91
CA LEU A 47 -4.69 5.54 4.03
C LEU A 47 -5.69 6.61 4.45
N GLN A 48 -5.94 6.76 5.76
CA GLN A 48 -6.79 7.84 6.25
C GLN A 48 -6.20 9.22 5.90
N ARG A 49 -4.90 9.41 6.14
CA ARG A 49 -4.21 10.66 5.80
C ARG A 49 -4.26 10.97 4.30
N LEU A 50 -4.03 9.96 3.46
CA LEU A 50 -4.14 10.10 2.01
C LEU A 50 -5.56 10.47 1.57
N PHE A 51 -6.58 9.88 2.22
CA PHE A 51 -7.96 10.24 1.94
C PHE A 51 -8.27 11.68 2.37
N ASP A 52 -7.82 12.11 3.54
CA ASP A 52 -8.02 13.48 4.01
C ASP A 52 -7.32 14.48 3.08
N ASP A 53 -6.10 14.17 2.63
CA ASP A 53 -5.36 14.95 1.61
C ASP A 53 -6.09 14.96 0.24
N LEU A 54 -6.80 13.88 -0.12
CA LEU A 54 -7.57 13.79 -1.36
C LEU A 54 -8.81 14.69 -1.30
N VAL A 55 -9.49 14.73 -0.16
CA VAL A 55 -10.61 15.65 0.07
C VAL A 55 -10.12 17.10 0.07
N ALA A 56 -9.00 17.39 0.72
CA ALA A 56 -8.39 18.73 0.69
C ALA A 56 -8.06 19.17 -0.75
N LEU A 57 -7.53 18.25 -1.56
CA LEU A 57 -7.28 18.47 -2.98
C LEU A 57 -8.59 18.76 -3.74
N ALA A 58 -9.63 17.94 -3.56
CA ALA A 58 -10.92 18.12 -4.22
C ALA A 58 -11.63 19.44 -3.83
N VAL A 59 -11.36 19.95 -2.63
CA VAL A 59 -11.88 21.24 -2.15
C VAL A 59 -11.07 22.42 -2.67
N GLY A 60 -9.76 22.27 -2.84
CA GLY A 60 -8.87 23.37 -3.20
C GLY A 60 -8.63 23.56 -4.70
N LEU A 61 -8.80 22.51 -5.51
CA LEU A 61 -8.72 22.60 -6.97
C LEU A 61 -9.87 23.42 -7.58
N ARG A 62 -9.64 24.04 -8.73
CA ARG A 62 -10.64 24.85 -9.46
C ARG A 62 -10.69 24.47 -10.93
N TYR A 63 -11.88 24.12 -11.41
CA TYR A 63 -12.17 23.98 -12.84
C TYR A 63 -12.20 25.35 -13.54
N GLU A 64 -12.26 25.34 -14.88
CA GLU A 64 -12.31 26.57 -15.69
C GLU A 64 -13.51 27.47 -15.36
N ASP A 65 -14.63 26.89 -14.94
CA ASP A 65 -15.84 27.62 -14.55
C ASP A 65 -15.78 28.17 -13.10
N GLY A 66 -14.67 27.95 -12.40
CA GLY A 66 -14.43 28.40 -11.03
C GLY A 66 -15.02 27.49 -9.95
N THR A 67 -15.72 26.41 -10.30
CA THR A 67 -16.20 25.40 -9.34
C THR A 67 -15.06 24.49 -8.88
N ALA A 68 -15.23 23.88 -7.70
CA ALA A 68 -14.29 22.89 -7.19
C ALA A 68 -14.71 21.46 -7.57
N PRO A 69 -13.79 20.49 -7.70
CA PRO A 69 -14.15 19.08 -7.89
C PRO A 69 -15.19 18.58 -6.87
N ILE A 70 -15.08 18.98 -5.60
CA ILE A 70 -16.03 18.59 -4.55
C ILE A 70 -17.49 19.04 -4.81
N ASP A 71 -17.70 20.06 -5.64
CA ASP A 71 -19.03 20.57 -6.01
C ASP A 71 -19.75 19.63 -6.99
N GLN A 72 -19.01 18.75 -7.65
CA GLN A 72 -19.54 17.78 -8.59
C GLN A 72 -20.11 16.54 -7.88
N PRO A 73 -21.37 16.14 -8.13
CA PRO A 73 -21.98 14.97 -7.49
C PRO A 73 -21.20 13.67 -7.67
N GLU A 74 -20.65 13.44 -8.85
CA GLU A 74 -19.87 12.25 -9.20
C GLU A 74 -18.57 12.17 -8.39
N VAL A 75 -17.86 13.28 -8.20
CA VAL A 75 -16.66 13.34 -7.37
C VAL A 75 -17.01 13.00 -5.92
N ARG A 76 -18.12 13.51 -5.38
CA ARG A 76 -18.57 13.15 -4.02
C ARG A 76 -18.90 11.66 -3.88
N ILE A 77 -19.52 11.07 -4.90
CA ILE A 77 -19.81 9.63 -4.92
C ILE A 77 -18.52 8.82 -4.93
N ASP A 78 -17.55 9.21 -5.74
CA ASP A 78 -16.27 8.49 -5.83
C ASP A 78 -15.45 8.64 -4.55
N LEU A 79 -15.43 9.82 -3.93
CA LEU A 79 -14.85 10.02 -2.60
C LEU A 79 -15.55 9.15 -1.54
N ALA A 80 -16.87 9.06 -1.57
CA ALA A 80 -17.60 8.19 -0.63
C ALA A 80 -17.26 6.70 -0.83
N ARG A 81 -17.09 6.25 -2.07
CA ARG A 81 -16.63 4.88 -2.38
C ARG A 81 -15.21 4.63 -1.89
N LEU A 82 -14.31 5.59 -2.10
CA LEU A 82 -12.93 5.50 -1.62
C LEU A 82 -12.88 5.47 -0.09
N LEU A 83 -13.66 6.31 0.59
CA LEU A 83 -13.77 6.29 2.06
C LEU A 83 -14.27 4.93 2.56
N ALA A 84 -15.31 4.37 1.95
CA ALA A 84 -15.81 3.05 2.32
C ALA A 84 -14.73 1.97 2.19
N ARG A 85 -13.89 2.05 1.14
CA ARG A 85 -12.73 1.16 0.97
C ARG A 85 -11.65 1.41 2.03
N VAL A 86 -11.37 2.66 2.39
CA VAL A 86 -10.43 3.01 3.48
C VAL A 86 -10.89 2.40 4.80
N GLU A 87 -12.16 2.53 5.15
CA GLU A 87 -12.72 1.90 6.36
C GLU A 87 -12.67 0.37 6.29
N GLY A 88 -12.89 -0.22 5.11
CA GLY A 88 -12.73 -1.66 4.90
C GLY A 88 -11.30 -2.14 5.16
N VAL A 89 -10.28 -1.43 4.65
CA VAL A 89 -8.87 -1.78 4.92
C VAL A 89 -8.53 -1.57 6.40
N LYS A 90 -9.04 -0.50 7.04
CA LYS A 90 -8.86 -0.27 8.48
C LYS A 90 -9.43 -1.42 9.31
N ALA A 91 -10.58 -1.98 8.92
CA ALA A 91 -11.15 -3.15 9.58
C ALA A 91 -10.27 -4.40 9.39
N ILE A 92 -9.84 -4.70 8.16
CA ILE A 92 -8.93 -5.82 7.87
C ILE A 92 -7.66 -5.73 8.72
N VAL A 93 -7.05 -4.55 8.78
CA VAL A 93 -5.84 -4.29 9.56
C VAL A 93 -6.10 -4.48 11.05
N ARG A 94 -7.21 -3.96 11.57
CA ARG A 94 -7.58 -4.12 12.98
C ARG A 94 -7.76 -5.58 13.36
N ASP A 95 -8.47 -6.35 12.53
CA ASP A 95 -8.72 -7.77 12.77
C ASP A 95 -7.43 -8.58 12.71
N ALA A 96 -6.54 -8.29 11.76
CA ALA A 96 -5.23 -8.93 11.67
C ALA A 96 -4.36 -8.62 12.90
N VAL A 97 -4.36 -7.36 13.36
CA VAL A 97 -3.64 -6.97 14.59
C VAL A 97 -4.23 -7.66 15.82
N GLN A 98 -5.56 -7.76 15.92
CA GLN A 98 -6.21 -8.45 17.02
C GLN A 98 -5.83 -9.94 17.06
N ARG A 99 -5.88 -10.63 15.91
CA ARG A 99 -5.45 -12.04 15.80
C ARG A 99 -3.99 -12.25 16.23
N ILE A 100 -3.10 -11.29 15.94
CA ILE A 100 -1.71 -11.34 16.43
C ILE A 100 -1.66 -11.29 17.96
N PHE A 101 -2.44 -10.42 18.61
CA PHE A 101 -2.48 -10.32 20.07
C PHE A 101 -3.08 -11.56 20.74
N ASP A 102 -4.03 -12.22 20.07
CA ASP A 102 -4.70 -13.42 20.56
C ASP A 102 -3.93 -14.71 20.24
N ASP A 103 -2.79 -14.63 19.56
CA ASP A 103 -2.01 -15.78 19.04
C ASP A 103 -2.81 -16.67 18.07
N GLU A 104 -3.77 -16.06 17.36
CA GLU A 104 -4.67 -16.67 16.38
C GLU A 104 -4.37 -16.21 14.94
N GLU A 105 -3.15 -15.77 14.66
CA GLU A 105 -2.78 -15.26 13.34
C GLU A 105 -2.97 -16.31 12.24
N HIS A 106 -3.58 -15.89 11.13
CA HIS A 106 -3.71 -16.74 9.95
C HIS A 106 -2.62 -16.40 8.92
N PRO A 107 -1.99 -17.39 8.24
CA PRO A 107 -0.93 -17.13 7.26
C PRO A 107 -1.32 -16.16 6.12
N SER A 108 -2.61 -16.00 5.85
CA SER A 108 -3.11 -15.07 4.82
C SER A 108 -3.32 -13.64 5.30
N ASP A 109 -3.24 -13.35 6.59
CA ASP A 109 -3.56 -12.02 7.15
C ASP A 109 -2.68 -10.93 6.54
N GLY A 110 -1.37 -11.17 6.47
CA GLY A 110 -0.41 -10.29 5.80
C GLY A 110 -0.72 -10.09 4.32
N PRO A 111 -0.83 -11.15 3.50
CA PRO A 111 -1.19 -11.04 2.09
C PRO A 111 -2.50 -10.30 1.81
N VAL A 112 -3.55 -10.55 2.61
CA VAL A 112 -4.85 -9.86 2.48
C VAL A 112 -4.68 -8.38 2.78
N ALA A 113 -4.05 -8.03 3.92
CA ALA A 113 -3.87 -6.64 4.31
C ALA A 113 -3.00 -5.87 3.31
N LYS A 114 -1.89 -6.47 2.84
CA LYS A 114 -0.99 -5.86 1.85
C LYS A 114 -1.70 -5.60 0.54
N LEU A 115 -2.39 -6.61 -0.01
CA LEU A 115 -3.10 -6.48 -1.28
C LEU A 115 -4.20 -5.41 -1.19
N ALA A 116 -5.00 -5.44 -0.13
CA ALA A 116 -6.08 -4.47 0.06
C ALA A 116 -5.54 -3.04 0.22
N TYR A 117 -4.44 -2.86 0.95
CA TYR A 117 -3.75 -1.58 1.10
C TYR A 117 -3.22 -1.05 -0.23
N THR A 118 -2.37 -1.82 -0.93
CA THR A 118 -1.67 -1.31 -2.12
C THR A 118 -2.61 -1.03 -3.29
N GLU A 119 -3.67 -1.81 -3.45
CA GLU A 119 -4.68 -1.59 -4.50
C GLU A 119 -5.57 -0.38 -4.20
N LEU A 120 -5.74 -0.03 -2.92
CA LEU A 120 -6.44 1.20 -2.53
C LEU A 120 -5.54 2.43 -2.66
N ASP A 121 -4.25 2.32 -2.30
CA ASP A 121 -3.26 3.39 -2.48
C ASP A 121 -3.16 3.82 -3.96
N VAL A 122 -3.11 2.85 -4.89
CA VAL A 122 -3.18 3.13 -6.33
C VAL A 122 -4.47 3.85 -6.70
N ALA A 123 -5.63 3.39 -6.22
CA ALA A 123 -6.90 4.03 -6.55
C ALA A 123 -7.02 5.47 -6.02
N LEU A 124 -6.49 5.75 -4.82
CA LEU A 124 -6.46 7.10 -4.26
C LEU A 124 -5.56 8.03 -5.08
N THR A 125 -4.36 7.55 -5.45
CA THR A 125 -3.40 8.34 -6.22
C THR A 125 -3.86 8.58 -7.67
N GLU A 126 -4.53 7.61 -8.30
CA GLU A 126 -5.16 7.78 -9.61
C GLU A 126 -6.29 8.82 -9.57
N ALA A 127 -7.15 8.77 -8.55
CA ALA A 127 -8.22 9.76 -8.37
C ALA A 127 -7.66 11.17 -8.18
N ALA A 128 -6.58 11.32 -7.40
CA ALA A 128 -5.90 12.60 -7.22
C ALA A 128 -5.37 13.14 -8.55
N LEU A 129 -4.63 12.32 -9.31
CA LEU A 129 -4.05 12.76 -10.59
C LEU A 129 -5.11 13.07 -11.65
N ALA A 130 -6.23 12.34 -11.67
CA ALA A 130 -7.34 12.65 -12.57
C ALA A 130 -7.92 14.06 -12.29
N MET A 131 -8.08 14.43 -11.02
CA MET A 131 -8.53 15.78 -10.64
C MET A 131 -7.46 16.84 -10.97
N ILE A 132 -6.18 16.58 -10.66
CA ILE A 132 -5.07 17.50 -10.95
C ILE A 132 -4.95 17.75 -12.46
N ALA A 133 -5.16 16.73 -13.30
CA ALA A 133 -5.03 16.84 -14.74
C ALA A 133 -6.12 17.72 -15.39
N THR A 134 -7.23 17.96 -14.70
CA THR A 134 -8.40 18.65 -15.24
C THR A 134 -8.74 19.95 -14.53
N ALA A 135 -8.01 20.32 -13.48
CA ALA A 135 -8.25 21.51 -12.68
C ALA A 135 -6.95 22.28 -12.40
N SER A 136 -7.11 23.57 -12.13
CA SER A 136 -6.04 24.47 -11.70
C SER A 136 -5.95 24.54 -10.18
N TYR A 137 -4.79 24.95 -9.66
CA TYR A 137 -4.57 25.17 -8.23
C TYR A 137 -3.68 26.41 -8.00
N GLY A 138 -3.86 27.06 -6.84
CA GLY A 138 -2.98 28.13 -6.37
C GLY A 138 -1.69 27.60 -5.73
N ASP A 139 -0.74 28.51 -5.48
CA ASP A 139 0.58 28.17 -4.92
C ASP A 139 0.48 27.43 -3.57
N GLU A 140 -0.56 27.70 -2.78
CA GLU A 140 -0.82 27.06 -1.49
C GLU A 140 -1.02 25.55 -1.56
N LEU A 141 -1.43 25.03 -2.72
CA LEU A 141 -1.59 23.59 -2.97
C LEU A 141 -0.36 22.96 -3.63
N GLY A 142 0.64 23.74 -4.02
CA GLY A 142 1.80 23.26 -4.79
C GLY A 142 2.48 22.06 -4.14
N ASP A 143 2.73 22.12 -2.83
CA ASP A 143 3.35 21.02 -2.07
C ASP A 143 2.44 19.78 -2.00
N LEU A 144 1.12 19.95 -1.86
CA LEU A 144 0.17 18.84 -1.83
C LEU A 144 0.15 18.13 -3.20
N VAL A 145 0.08 18.89 -4.29
CA VAL A 145 0.09 18.36 -5.66
C VAL A 145 1.41 17.63 -5.95
N ALA A 146 2.55 18.21 -5.56
CA ALA A 146 3.85 17.56 -5.71
C ALA A 146 3.92 16.21 -4.95
N ARG A 147 3.37 16.14 -3.74
CA ARG A 147 3.24 14.88 -2.99
C ARG A 147 2.37 13.87 -3.72
N TRP A 148 1.26 14.26 -4.33
CA TRP A 148 0.40 13.34 -5.09
C TRP A 148 1.12 12.73 -6.31
N HIS A 149 1.91 13.53 -7.05
CA HIS A 149 2.75 12.99 -8.12
C HIS A 149 3.79 11.98 -7.60
N HIS A 150 4.44 12.30 -6.48
CA HIS A 150 5.40 11.40 -5.85
C HIS A 150 4.72 10.09 -5.38
N ASN A 151 3.59 10.21 -4.69
CA ASN A 151 2.81 9.07 -4.18
C ASN A 151 2.30 8.20 -5.33
N PHE A 152 1.87 8.76 -6.45
CA PHE A 152 1.47 7.97 -7.61
C PHE A 152 2.61 7.10 -8.15
N MET A 153 3.82 7.65 -8.26
CA MET A 153 5.01 6.89 -8.69
C MET A 153 5.35 5.78 -7.68
N TRP A 154 5.29 6.07 -6.39
CA TRP A 154 5.59 5.11 -5.33
C TRP A 154 4.52 4.05 -5.13
N GLY A 155 3.23 4.41 -5.19
CA GLY A 155 2.11 3.51 -4.97
C GLY A 155 2.15 2.33 -5.93
N ARG A 156 2.58 2.57 -7.19
CA ARG A 156 2.80 1.48 -8.14
C ARG A 156 3.96 0.57 -7.74
N ALA A 157 5.07 1.11 -7.21
CA ALA A 157 6.18 0.29 -6.74
C ALA A 157 5.78 -0.62 -5.56
N LEU A 158 4.87 -0.17 -4.67
CA LEU A 158 4.36 -0.96 -3.54
C LEU A 158 3.54 -2.18 -3.98
N THR A 159 2.90 -2.14 -5.15
CA THR A 159 2.22 -3.33 -5.70
C THR A 159 3.19 -4.45 -6.09
N ILE A 160 4.49 -4.15 -6.22
CA ILE A 160 5.55 -5.10 -6.62
C ILE A 160 6.47 -5.44 -5.43
N SER A 161 6.91 -4.43 -4.68
CA SER A 161 7.78 -4.58 -3.52
C SER A 161 7.13 -5.41 -2.41
N GLY A 162 7.93 -6.15 -1.65
CA GLY A 162 7.44 -7.07 -0.60
C GLY A 162 6.63 -8.27 -1.14
N GLY A 163 6.59 -8.44 -2.46
CA GLY A 163 5.84 -9.50 -3.15
C GLY A 163 4.71 -8.92 -4.00
N ALA A 164 4.72 -9.23 -5.29
CA ALA A 164 3.78 -8.69 -6.25
C ALA A 164 2.32 -9.04 -5.91
N SER A 165 1.37 -8.19 -6.32
CA SER A 165 -0.07 -8.42 -6.12
C SER A 165 -0.52 -9.81 -6.59
N GLU A 166 0.03 -10.33 -7.68
CA GLU A 166 -0.26 -11.67 -8.22
C GLU A 166 0.21 -12.78 -7.28
N ILE A 167 1.38 -12.60 -6.65
CA ILE A 167 1.89 -13.53 -5.63
C ILE A 167 0.98 -13.52 -4.40
N MET A 168 0.54 -12.33 -3.96
CA MET A 168 -0.39 -12.18 -2.84
C MET A 168 -1.72 -12.87 -3.11
N ARG A 169 -2.32 -12.65 -4.30
CA ARG A 169 -3.55 -13.35 -4.73
C ARG A 169 -3.35 -14.87 -4.70
N GLY A 170 -2.20 -15.37 -5.16
CA GLY A 170 -1.86 -16.78 -5.11
C GLY A 170 -1.71 -17.34 -3.68
N LEU A 171 -1.13 -16.57 -2.75
CA LEU A 171 -1.05 -16.93 -1.34
C LEU A 171 -2.44 -17.00 -0.71
N ILE A 172 -3.27 -15.97 -0.92
CA ILE A 172 -4.66 -15.92 -0.43
C ILE A 172 -5.46 -17.12 -0.97
N ALA A 173 -5.37 -17.41 -2.27
CA ALA A 173 -6.06 -18.53 -2.88
C ALA A 173 -5.73 -19.88 -2.21
N ARG A 174 -4.47 -20.13 -1.88
CA ARG A 174 -4.05 -21.39 -1.26
C ARG A 174 -4.29 -21.43 0.24
N GLN A 175 -3.93 -20.37 0.93
CA GLN A 175 -3.92 -20.35 2.40
C GLN A 175 -5.31 -20.07 2.97
N LEU A 176 -6.05 -19.13 2.39
CA LEU A 176 -7.38 -18.74 2.88
C LEU A 176 -8.50 -19.53 2.21
N LEU A 177 -8.43 -19.74 0.89
CA LEU A 177 -9.50 -20.36 0.13
C LEU A 177 -9.31 -21.88 -0.12
N GLY A 178 -8.16 -22.44 0.26
CA GLY A 178 -7.86 -23.87 0.09
C GLY A 178 -7.79 -24.34 -1.38
N LEU A 179 -7.56 -23.43 -2.33
CA LEU A 179 -7.50 -23.76 -3.75
C LEU A 179 -6.21 -24.51 -4.11
N PRO A 180 -6.24 -25.42 -5.10
CA PRO A 180 -5.07 -26.19 -5.52
C PRO A 180 -3.98 -25.29 -6.16
N ARG A 181 -2.74 -25.77 -6.14
CA ARG A 181 -1.64 -25.15 -6.91
C ARG A 181 -1.91 -25.36 -8.41
N ALA A 182 -1.93 -24.26 -9.17
CA ALA A 182 -1.84 -24.28 -10.63
C ALA A 182 -0.38 -24.53 -11.06
#